data_AF-W9RHS5-F1
#
_entry.id   AF-W9RHS5-F1
#
_cell.length_a   1.000
_cell.length_b   1.000
_cell.length_c   1.000
_cell.angle_alpha   90.00
_cell.angle_beta   90.00
_cell.angle_gamma   90.00
#
_symmetry.space_group_name_H-M   'P 1'
#
loop_
_entity.id
_entity.type
_entity.pdbx_description
1 polymer ?
#
loop_
_entity_poly.entity_id
_entity_poly.type
_entity_poly.pdbx_seq_one_letter_code
_entity_poly.pdbx_strand_id
1 'polypeptide(L)' 'MPLGKYYCDYCDKQFQDTPFARKRHLQGLQHLRAKALWYDSFKDPNQAYTDGFGKGVCNRFVNTVINLSPFFTL' A
#
# COMPACT_ATOMS: atom_id res chain seq x y z
N MET A 1 21.70 -21.44 -6.50
CA MET A 1 21.54 -20.30 -7.43
C MET A 1 21.17 -19.06 -6.61
N PRO A 2 21.76 -17.87 -6.87
CA PRO A 2 21.31 -16.64 -6.23
C PRO A 2 19.85 -16.37 -6.63
N LEU A 3 19.01 -16.05 -5.65
CA LEU A 3 17.63 -15.65 -5.91
C LEU A 3 17.64 -14.34 -6.70
N GLY A 4 16.83 -14.29 -7.77
CA GLY A 4 16.63 -13.06 -8.54
C GLY A 4 16.04 -11.95 -7.66
N LYS A 5 16.26 -10.69 -8.04
CA LYS A 5 15.58 -9.55 -7.42
C LYS A 5 14.31 -9.27 -8.22
N TYR A 6 13.20 -9.03 -7.52
CA TYR A 6 11.95 -8.56 -8.12
C TYR A 6 11.88 -7.04 -8.01
N TYR A 7 11.55 -6.38 -9.12
CA TYR A 7 11.27 -4.95 -9.20
C TYR A 7 9.77 -4.74 -9.39
N CYS A 8 9.18 -3.81 -8.64
CA CYS A 8 7.79 -3.41 -8.81
C CYS A 8 7.71 -2.01 -9.40
N ASP A 9 7.20 -1.90 -10.63
CA ASP A 9 7.07 -0.62 -11.35
C ASP A 9 6.07 0.35 -10.70
N TYR A 10 5.04 -0.16 -10.03
CA TYR A 10 4.07 0.70 -9.34
C TYR A 10 4.66 1.34 -8.08
N CYS A 11 5.67 0.72 -7.46
CA CYS A 11 6.18 1.13 -6.15
C CYS A 11 7.64 1.61 -6.19
N ASP A 12 8.31 1.49 -7.34
CA ASP A 12 9.75 1.71 -7.55
C ASP A 12 10.62 1.06 -6.47
N LYS A 13 10.30 -0.19 -6.13
CA LYS A 13 10.98 -0.95 -5.08
C LYS A 13 11.53 -2.26 -5.61
N GLN A 14 12.74 -2.56 -5.17
CA GLN A 14 13.44 -3.81 -5.41
C GLN A 14 13.58 -4.64 -4.13
N PHE A 15 13.27 -5.93 -4.22
CA PHE A 15 13.43 -6.88 -3.10
C PHE A 15 13.78 -8.29 -3.60
N GLN A 16 14.11 -9.19 -2.67
CA GLN A 16 14.42 -10.58 -3.00
C GLN A 16 13.18 -11.30 -3.54
N ASP A 17 13.25 -11.89 -4.74
CA ASP A 17 12.12 -12.55 -5.39
C ASP A 17 11.83 -13.93 -4.80
N THR A 18 11.33 -13.93 -3.57
CA THR A 18 10.71 -15.11 -2.98
C THR A 18 9.21 -15.07 -3.22
N PRO A 19 8.55 -16.21 -3.47
CA PRO A 19 7.10 -16.25 -3.72
C PRO A 19 6.30 -15.63 -2.55
N PHE A 20 6.78 -15.82 -1.31
CA PHE A 20 6.20 -15.20 -0.13
C PHE A 20 6.34 -13.68 -0.12
N ALA A 21 7.54 -13.13 -0.34
CA ALA A 21 7.77 -11.69 -0.35
C ALA A 21 6.97 -11.00 -1.46
N ARG A 22 6.95 -11.59 -2.65
CA ARG A 22 6.20 -11.09 -3.80
C ARG A 22 4.69 -11.08 -3.52
N LYS A 23 4.15 -12.20 -3.02
CA LYS A 23 2.72 -12.27 -2.65
C LYS A 23 2.35 -11.23 -1.59
N ARG A 24 3.15 -11.12 -0.52
CA ARG A 24 2.93 -10.13 0.55
C ARG A 24 3.01 -8.69 0.02
N HIS A 25 3.93 -8.41 -0.89
CA HIS A 25 4.06 -7.09 -1.51
C HIS A 25 2.82 -6.73 -2.35
N LEU A 26 2.39 -7.61 -3.25
CA LEU A 26 1.25 -7.38 -4.14
C LEU A 26 -0.08 -7.25 -3.38
N GLN A 27 -0.22 -7.95 -2.26
CA GLN A 27 -1.39 -7.84 -1.37
C GLN A 27 -1.32 -6.65 -0.40
N GLY A 28 -0.17 -5.96 -0.36
CA GLY A 28 0.05 -4.83 0.54
C GLY A 28 -0.77 -3.61 0.14
N LEU A 29 -1.31 -2.92 1.13
CA LEU A 29 -2.10 -1.70 0.94
C LEU A 29 -1.35 -0.62 0.14
N GLN A 30 -0.03 -0.51 0.35
CA GLN A 30 0.81 0.45 -0.38
C GLN A 30 0.83 0.15 -1.88
N HIS A 31 1.02 -1.12 -2.26
CA HIS A 31 0.98 -1.54 -3.66
C HIS A 31 -0.39 -1.29 -4.27
N LEU A 32 -1.47 -1.66 -3.58
CA LEU A 32 -2.84 -1.45 -4.07
C LEU A 32 -3.15 0.03 -4.30
N ARG A 33 -2.71 0.92 -3.41
CA ARG A 33 -2.86 2.38 -3.58
C ARG A 33 -2.03 2.91 -4.74
N ALA A 34 -0.76 2.53 -4.84
CA ALA A 34 0.12 2.98 -5.92
C ALA A 34 -0.40 2.49 -7.29
N LYS A 35 -0.87 1.24 -7.34
CA LYS A 35 -1.55 0.67 -8.50
C LYS A 35 -2.80 1.50 -8.88
N ALA A 36 -3.67 1.81 -7.92
CA ALA A 36 -4.87 2.61 -8.18
C ALA A 36 -4.52 4.02 -8.71
N LEU A 37 -3.57 4.72 -8.09
CA LEU A 37 -3.08 6.02 -8.56
C LEU A 37 -2.52 5.97 -9.98
N TRP A 38 -1.78 4.91 -10.30
CA TRP A 38 -1.27 4.69 -11.64
C TRP A 38 -2.42 4.56 -12.64
N TYR A 39 -3.43 3.73 -12.39
CA TYR A 39 -4.60 3.62 -13.27
C TYR A 39 -5.42 4.92 -13.36
N ASP A 40 -5.57 5.65 -12.26
CA ASP A 40 -6.27 6.93 -12.25
C ASP A 40 -5.55 7.99 -13.10
N SER A 41 -4.21 7.93 -13.22
CA SER A 41 -3.46 8.83 -14.11
C SER A 41 -3.74 8.63 -15.61
N PHE A 42 -4.26 7.47 -16.01
CA PHE A 42 -4.67 7.20 -17.40
C PHE A 42 -6.14 7.49 -17.65
N LYS A 43 -6.95 7.78 -16.62
CA LYS A 43 -8.34 8.18 -16.81
C LYS A 43 -8.38 9.67 -17.12
N ASP A 44 -8.73 9.99 -18.36
CA ASP A 44 -9.02 11.35 -18.80
C ASP A 44 -9.95 12.08 -17.82
N PRO A 45 -9.73 13.38 -17.55
CA PRO A 45 -10.55 14.18 -16.63
C PRO A 45 -12.04 14.23 -17.04
N ASN A 46 -12.39 13.87 -18.28
CA ASN A 46 -13.77 13.77 -18.75
C ASN A 46 -14.56 12.60 -18.16
N GLN A 47 -13.93 11.59 -17.54
CA GLN A 47 -14.63 10.52 -16.81
C GLN A 47 -14.73 10.75 -15.29
N ALA A 48 -14.09 11.79 -14.76
CA ALA A 48 -14.00 12.05 -13.31
C ALA A 48 -15.28 12.65 -12.69
N TYR A 49 -16.27 13.06 -13.49
CA TYR A 49 -17.48 13.73 -12.99
C TYR A 49 -18.59 12.78 -12.52
N THR A 50 -18.46 11.46 -12.69
CA THR A 50 -19.54 10.51 -12.36
C THR A 50 -19.31 9.65 -11.11
N ASP A 51 -18.09 9.59 -10.55
CA ASP A 51 -17.79 8.77 -9.37
C ASP A 51 -17.31 9.66 -8.22
N GLY A 52 -18.27 10.35 -7.60
CA GLY A 52 -18.05 11.22 -6.47
C GLY A 52 -17.22 10.54 -5.36
N PHE A 53 -16.17 11.23 -4.93
CA PHE A 53 -16.06 11.72 -3.56
C PHE A 53 -16.53 10.71 -2.48
N GLY A 54 -15.92 9.52 -2.41
CA GLY A 54 -16.55 8.43 -1.65
C GLY A 54 -15.68 7.27 -1.22
N LYS A 55 -14.39 7.45 -0.93
CA LYS A 55 -13.62 6.44 -0.19
C LYS A 55 -12.80 7.13 0.90
N GLY A 56 -13.46 7.30 2.04
CA GLY A 56 -12.97 8.01 3.21
C GLY A 56 -11.62 7.52 3.71
N VAL A 57 -10.95 8.43 4.40
CA VAL A 57 -9.76 8.24 5.20
C VAL A 57 -9.86 6.90 5.95
N CYS A 58 -8.96 5.97 5.65
CA CYS A 58 -8.96 4.65 6.28
C CYS A 58 -8.44 4.80 7.74
N ASN A 59 -9.33 5.14 8.67
CA ASN A 59 -9.05 5.43 10.09
C ASN A 59 -8.68 4.19 10.94
N ARG A 60 -8.24 3.08 10.33
CA ARG A 60 -7.96 1.81 11.04
C ARG A 60 -6.58 1.76 11.73
N PHE A 61 -5.84 2.88 11.78
CA PHE A 61 -4.48 2.91 12.35
C PHE A 61 -4.33 3.67 13.67
N VAL A 62 -5.41 4.20 14.26
CA VAL A 62 -5.32 5.00 15.51
C VAL A 62 -5.66 4.23 16.80
N ASN A 63 -6.01 2.94 16.73
CA ASN A 63 -6.54 2.20 17.90
C ASN A 63 -5.69 1.04 18.42
N THR A 64 -4.38 0.99 18.15
CA THR A 64 -3.54 -0.12 18.67
C THR A 64 -2.14 0.28 19.13
N VAL A 65 -1.93 1.55 19.50
CA VAL A 65 -0.67 2.00 20.13
C VAL A 65 -0.86 2.85 21.38
N ILE A 66 -2.11 3.07 21.83
CA ILE A 66 -2.40 3.84 23.07
C ILE A 66 -2.89 2.95 24.22
N ASN A 67 -2.90 1.62 24.07
CA ASN A 67 -3.39 0.72 25.11
C ASN A 67 -2.63 -0.61 25.21
N LEU A 68 -1.30 -0.56 25.22
CA LEU A 68 -0.49 -1.54 25.92
C LEU A 68 0.69 -0.79 26.57
N SER A 69 0.58 -0.65 27.88
CA SER A 69 1.53 -0.06 28.83
C SER A 69 2.94 -0.66 28.69
N PRO A 70 3.97 0.03 29.23
CA PRO A 70 4.41 -0.41 30.55
C PRO A 70 4.95 0.73 31.43
N PHE A 71 4.70 0.64 32.74
CA PHE A 71 5.79 0.58 33.74
C PHE A 71 7.11 1.34 33.39
N PHE A 72 7.11 2.68 33.44
CA PHE A 72 8.27 3.59 33.47
C PHE A 72 7.66 4.99 33.62
N THR A 73 7.89 5.85 34.61
CA THR A 73 9.00 6.14 35.52
C THR A 73 8.38 6.80 36.76
N LEU A 74 9.03 6.66 37.93
CA LEU A 74 8.80 7.31 39.24
C LEU A 74 7.78 8.45 39.31
#